data_AF-A0AAT9USC5-F1
#
_entry.id   AF-A0AAT9USC5-F1
#
_cell.length_a   1.000
_cell.length_b   1.000
_cell.length_c   1.000
_cell.angle_alpha   90.00
_cell.angle_beta   90.00
_cell.angle_gamma   90.00
#
_symmetry.space_group_name_H-M   'P 1'
#
loop_
_entity.id
_entity.type
_entity.pdbx_description
1 polymer ?
#
loop_
_entity_poly.entity_id
_entity_poly.type
_entity_poly.pdbx_seq_one_letter_code
_entity_poly.pdbx_strand_id
1 'polypeptide(L)'
;HIELAKPVYHVGFLNKIKKVLETVCYNCSKIKLDESNPQFADACKIREPKARFNAVWRLCKAKSTCDSDNTAGDEENNFGDDAGTNPEKKKSHGGCGNKQPTIRREGL
;
A
#
# COMPACT_ATOMS: atom_id res chain seq x y z
N HIS A 1 -27.33 -4.05 25.59
CA HIS A 1 -26.09 -4.60 25.00
C HIS A 1 -25.13 -4.93 26.14
N ILE A 2 -23.99 -5.54 25.87
CA ILE A 2 -22.94 -5.77 26.86
C ILE A 2 -21.67 -5.08 26.36
N GLU A 3 -21.02 -4.29 27.21
CA GLU A 3 -19.74 -3.64 26.90
C GLU A 3 -18.59 -4.50 27.41
N LEU A 4 -17.63 -4.78 26.54
CA LEU A 4 -16.45 -5.58 26.88
C LEU A 4 -15.37 -4.65 27.44
N ALA A 5 -14.57 -5.17 28.39
CA ALA A 5 -13.44 -4.42 28.95
C ALA A 5 -12.34 -4.10 27.91
N LYS A 6 -12.24 -4.90 26.83
CA LYS A 6 -11.28 -4.70 25.73
C LYS A 6 -11.92 -5.08 24.39
N PRO A 7 -11.54 -4.39 23.30
CA PRO A 7 -11.96 -4.80 21.96
C PRO A 7 -11.32 -6.13 21.59
N VAL A 8 -12.05 -6.96 20.84
CA VAL A 8 -11.60 -8.25 20.33
C VAL A 8 -11.88 -8.35 18.84
N TYR A 9 -11.08 -9.15 18.13
CA TYR A 9 -11.35 -9.41 16.71
C TYR A 9 -12.60 -10.27 16.54
N HIS A 10 -13.41 -9.92 15.55
CA HIS A 10 -14.53 -10.75 15.14
C HIS A 10 -14.04 -11.86 14.19
N VAL A 11 -14.24 -13.12 14.58
CA VAL A 11 -13.74 -14.30 13.85
C VAL A 11 -14.14 -14.33 12.36
N GLY A 12 -15.37 -13.92 12.05
CA GLY A 12 -15.88 -13.86 10.67
C GLY A 12 -15.16 -12.85 9.76
N PHE A 13 -14.45 -11.88 10.35
CA PHE A 13 -13.72 -10.84 9.61
C PHE A 13 -12.21 -11.00 9.64
N LEU A 14 -11.64 -11.96 10.38
CA LEU A 14 -10.19 -12.14 10.50
C LEU A 14 -9.47 -12.19 9.14
N ASN A 15 -10.03 -12.95 8.19
CA ASN A 15 -9.46 -13.04 6.84
C ASN A 15 -9.47 -11.70 6.10
N LYS A 16 -10.49 -10.85 6.32
CA LYS A 16 -10.59 -9.53 5.70
C LYS A 16 -9.65 -8.54 6.38
N ILE A 17 -9.58 -8.57 7.70
CA ILE A 17 -8.68 -7.73 8.52
C ILE A 17 -7.23 -7.98 8.12
N LYS A 18 -6.80 -9.25 8.01
CA LYS A 18 -5.46 -9.60 7.53
C LYS A 18 -5.12 -8.95 6.19
N LYS A 19 -6.05 -9.01 5.22
CA LYS A 19 -5.85 -8.39 3.90
C LYS A 19 -5.75 -6.86 3.98
N VAL A 20 -6.52 -6.22 4.87
CA VAL A 20 -6.42 -4.77 5.10
C VAL A 20 -5.04 -4.41 5.67
N LEU A 21 -4.57 -5.15 6.69
CA LEU A 21 -3.24 -4.95 7.27
C LEU A 21 -2.11 -5.17 6.26
N GLU A 22 -2.29 -6.06 5.29
CA GLU A 22 -1.34 -6.27 4.19
C GLU A 22 -1.39 -5.17 3.13
N THR A 23 -2.48 -4.40 3.05
CA THR A 23 -2.71 -3.35 2.04
C THR A 23 -2.25 -1.96 2.51
N VAL A 24 -2.38 -1.70 3.80
CA VAL A 24 -2.11 -0.39 4.41
C VAL A 24 -0.73 -0.40 5.10
N CYS A 25 -0.06 0.74 5.10
CA CYS A 25 1.17 0.94 5.86
C CYS A 25 0.88 0.96 7.36
N TYR A 26 1.55 0.09 8.12
CA TYR A 26 1.37 0.00 9.59
C TYR A 26 1.75 1.30 10.32
N ASN A 27 2.60 2.15 9.71
CA ASN A 27 3.09 3.36 10.35
C ASN A 27 2.31 4.63 9.95
N CYS A 28 2.11 4.86 8.64
CA CYS A 28 1.48 6.10 8.15
C CYS A 28 0.02 5.94 7.73
N SER A 29 -0.56 4.75 7.85
CA SER A 29 -1.95 4.45 7.50
C SER A 29 -2.35 4.70 6.02
N LYS A 30 -1.39 4.99 5.13
CA LYS A 30 -1.64 5.07 3.68
C LYS A 30 -1.67 3.70 3.02
N ILE A 31 -2.46 3.52 1.97
CA ILE A 31 -2.36 2.35 1.09
C ILE A 31 -0.97 2.35 0.47
N LYS A 32 -0.30 1.19 0.39
CA LYS A 32 1.11 1.10 -0.02
C LYS A 32 1.39 1.46 -1.49
N LEU A 33 0.34 1.58 -2.31
CA LEU A 33 0.40 1.86 -3.75
C LEU A 33 -0.69 2.87 -4.12
N ASP A 34 -0.51 3.54 -5.25
CA ASP A 34 -1.44 4.51 -5.83
C ASP A 34 -1.50 4.39 -7.36
N GLU A 35 -2.23 5.29 -8.00
CA GLU A 35 -2.44 5.32 -9.46
C GLU A 35 -1.16 5.62 -10.27
N SER A 36 -0.02 5.93 -9.63
CA SER A 36 1.27 6.01 -10.35
C SER A 36 1.72 4.65 -10.88
N ASN A 37 1.26 3.55 -10.26
CA ASN A 37 1.45 2.20 -10.76
C ASN A 37 0.31 1.83 -11.72
N PRO A 38 0.59 1.55 -13.00
CA PRO A 38 -0.45 1.22 -13.99
C PRO A 38 -1.33 0.03 -13.59
N GLN A 39 -0.75 -1.00 -12.95
CA GLN A 39 -1.50 -2.18 -12.50
C GLN A 39 -2.46 -1.83 -11.35
N PHE A 40 -2.05 -0.91 -10.48
CA PHE A 40 -2.92 -0.42 -9.40
C PHE A 40 -4.05 0.45 -9.97
N ALA A 41 -3.74 1.36 -10.90
CA ALA A 41 -4.74 2.16 -11.60
C ALA A 41 -5.80 1.28 -12.30
N ASP A 42 -5.37 0.21 -12.98
CA ASP A 42 -6.27 -0.74 -13.62
C ASP A 42 -7.07 -1.56 -12.60
N ALA A 43 -6.45 -1.96 -11.48
CA ALA A 43 -7.15 -2.62 -10.39
C ALA A 43 -8.26 -1.72 -9.80
N CYS A 44 -8.01 -0.41 -9.66
CA CYS A 44 -8.99 0.56 -9.18
C CYS A 44 -10.20 0.74 -10.11
N LYS A 45 -10.01 0.57 -11.43
CA LYS A 45 -11.09 0.66 -12.43
C LYS A 45 -12.07 -0.52 -12.39
N ILE A 46 -11.75 -1.61 -11.67
CA ILE A 46 -12.64 -2.76 -11.54
C ILE A 46 -13.94 -2.35 -10.85
N ARG A 47 -15.07 -2.57 -11.54
CA ARG A 47 -16.42 -2.22 -11.05
C ARG A 47 -16.85 -3.05 -9.84
N GLU A 48 -16.63 -4.37 -9.91
CA GLU A 48 -17.03 -5.32 -8.87
C GLU A 48 -16.18 -5.14 -7.60
N PRO A 49 -16.75 -4.69 -6.45
CA PRO A 49 -15.96 -4.30 -5.28
C PRO A 49 -15.13 -5.44 -4.69
N LYS A 50 -15.66 -6.67 -4.70
CA LYS A 50 -14.94 -7.85 -4.19
C LYS A 50 -13.73 -8.18 -5.06
N ALA A 51 -13.86 -8.05 -6.38
CA ALA A 51 -12.77 -8.26 -7.32
C ALA A 51 -11.73 -7.15 -7.20
N ARG A 52 -12.16 -5.88 -7.15
CA ARG A 52 -11.30 -4.71 -6.96
C ARG A 52 -10.43 -4.84 -5.71
N PHE A 53 -11.04 -5.15 -4.57
CA PHE A 53 -10.29 -5.32 -3.31
C PHE A 53 -9.24 -6.42 -3.41
N ASN A 54 -9.57 -7.57 -4.03
CA ASN A 54 -8.60 -8.66 -4.16
C ASN A 54 -7.46 -8.31 -5.12
N ALA A 55 -7.72 -7.55 -6.20
CA ALA A 55 -6.69 -7.09 -7.12
C ALA A 55 -5.73 -6.10 -6.42
N VAL A 56 -6.27 -5.08 -5.76
CA VAL A 56 -5.49 -4.10 -4.98
C VAL A 56 -4.65 -4.80 -3.90
N TRP A 57 -5.28 -5.67 -3.10
CA TRP A 57 -4.58 -6.40 -2.04
C TRP A 57 -3.39 -7.23 -2.55
N ARG A 58 -3.53 -7.91 -3.70
CA ARG A 58 -2.43 -8.72 -4.26
C ARG A 58 -1.22 -7.86 -4.60
N LEU A 59 -1.44 -6.67 -5.17
CA LEU A 59 -0.38 -5.72 -5.49
C LEU A 59 0.29 -5.19 -4.21
N CYS A 60 -0.51 -4.75 -3.23
CA CYS A 60 0.03 -4.18 -1.99
C CYS A 60 0.70 -5.21 -1.07
N LYS A 61 0.25 -6.47 -1.06
CA LYS A 61 0.84 -7.56 -0.25
C LYS A 61 2.30 -7.82 -0.62
N ALA A 62 2.64 -7.73 -1.91
CA ALA A 62 3.99 -7.97 -2.39
C ALA A 62 4.99 -6.87 -1.98
N LYS A 63 4.48 -5.73 -1.50
CA LYS A 63 5.28 -4.56 -1.20
C LYS A 63 5.76 -4.55 0.26
N SER A 64 7.07 -4.69 0.41
CA SER A 64 7.76 -4.78 1.71
C SER A 64 8.26 -3.44 2.26
N THR A 65 8.11 -2.33 1.53
CA THR A 65 8.53 -0.98 1.96
C THR A 65 7.47 0.03 1.52
N CYS A 66 7.14 1.00 2.37
CA CYS A 66 6.25 2.11 2.02
C CYS A 66 7.05 3.18 1.25
N ASP A 67 6.68 3.51 0.01
CA ASP A 67 7.43 4.50 -0.78
C ASP A 67 7.53 5.81 -0.03
N SER A 68 8.67 6.48 -0.12
CA SER A 68 8.88 7.79 0.49
C SER A 68 9.37 8.77 -0.55
N ASP A 69 8.98 10.03 -0.37
CA ASP A 69 9.53 11.15 -1.14
C ASP A 69 10.94 11.52 -0.64
N ASN A 70 11.40 10.89 0.44
CA ASN A 70 12.59 11.28 1.19
C ASN A 70 13.87 10.50 0.80
N THR A 71 13.92 9.93 -0.41
CA THR A 71 15.16 9.35 -0.94
C THR A 71 16.11 10.45 -1.40
N ALA A 72 16.72 11.14 -0.44
CA ALA A 72 18.09 11.60 -0.62
C ALA A 72 18.98 10.37 -0.45
N GLY A 73 19.29 9.63 -1.53
CA GLY A 73 20.30 8.58 -1.40
C GLY A 73 20.46 7.50 -2.47
N ASP A 74 19.57 7.34 -3.45
CA ASP A 74 19.72 6.27 -4.47
C ASP A 74 19.58 6.79 -5.91
N GLU A 75 20.08 8.00 -6.17
CA GLU A 75 20.38 8.47 -7.53
C GLU A 75 21.86 8.20 -7.85
N GLU A 76 22.23 6.94 -7.95
CA GLU A 76 23.42 6.57 -8.71
C GLU A 76 22.99 5.63 -9.83
N ASN A 77 23.21 6.10 -11.06
CA ASN A 77 22.97 5.45 -12.36
C ASN A 77 21.64 5.78 -13.07
N ASN A 78 21.51 7.03 -13.54
CA ASN A 78 21.28 7.22 -14.97
C ASN A 78 21.85 8.56 -15.46
N PHE A 79 22.96 8.50 -16.20
CA PHE A 79 23.49 9.62 -16.97
C PHE A 79 22.52 9.99 -18.09
N GLY A 80 22.18 11.27 -18.22
CA GLY A 80 21.37 11.78 -19.33
C GLY A 80 20.91 13.21 -19.09
N ASP A 81 21.83 14.15 -19.29
CA ASP A 81 21.61 15.58 -19.44
C ASP A 81 20.59 15.86 -20.56
N ASP A 82 19.46 16.52 -20.25
CA ASP A 82 18.82 17.45 -21.19
C ASP A 82 17.90 18.44 -20.45
N ALA A 83 18.21 19.71 -20.63
CA ALA A 83 17.45 20.84 -20.14
C ALA A 83 16.29 21.13 -21.12
N GLY A 84 15.05 20.80 -20.75
CA GLY A 84 13.90 21.14 -21.59
C GLY A 84 12.53 20.78 -21.00
N THR A 85 11.83 21.78 -20.46
CA THR A 85 10.35 21.92 -20.40
C THR A 85 9.46 20.66 -20.29
N ASN A 86 8.94 20.33 -19.09
CA ASN A 86 7.59 19.73 -18.93
C ASN A 86 7.07 19.80 -17.46
N PRO A 87 5.80 20.19 -17.19
CA PRO A 87 5.28 20.44 -15.84
C PRO A 87 4.70 19.20 -15.14
N GLU A 88 5.24 18.00 -15.39
CA GLU A 88 4.77 16.76 -14.76
C GLU A 88 5.89 16.05 -14.02
N LYS A 89 6.34 16.66 -12.90
CA LYS A 89 7.00 15.87 -11.86
C LYS A 89 6.02 14.79 -11.44
N LYS A 90 6.29 13.52 -11.80
CA LYS A 90 5.50 12.36 -11.38
C LYS A 90 5.19 12.52 -9.89
N LYS A 91 3.91 12.71 -9.55
CA LYS A 91 3.49 12.88 -8.16
C LYS A 91 3.97 11.67 -7.38
N SER A 92 4.86 11.91 -6.43
CA SER A 92 5.37 10.85 -5.58
C SER A 92 4.29 10.44 -4.58
N HIS A 93 4.28 9.15 -4.23
CA HIS A 93 3.28 8.51 -3.38
C HIS A 93 3.18 9.10 -1.96
N GLY A 94 4.25 9.75 -1.47
CA GLY A 94 4.25 10.48 -0.20
C GLY A 94 4.15 9.59 1.04
N GLY A 95 4.64 8.36 1.00
CA GLY A 95 4.67 7.50 2.18
C GLY A 95 5.91 7.72 3.06
N CYS A 96 6.08 6.85 4.06
CA CYS A 96 7.00 7.10 5.18
C CYS A 96 8.31 6.30 5.15
N GLY A 97 8.61 5.52 4.10
CA GLY A 97 9.87 4.79 3.97
C GLY A 97 10.00 3.51 4.83
N ASN A 98 9.09 3.30 5.78
CA ASN A 98 9.19 2.18 6.73
C ASN A 98 8.97 0.81 6.06
N LYS A 99 9.77 -0.17 6.50
CA LYS A 99 9.60 -1.58 6.16
C LYS A 99 8.25 -2.09 6.65
N GLN A 100 7.63 -2.96 5.86
CA GLN A 100 6.31 -3.51 6.11
C GLN A 100 6.43 -4.94 6.66
N PRO A 101 5.69 -5.27 7.72
CA PRO A 101 5.72 -6.62 8.29
C PRO A 101 5.04 -7.63 7.37
N THR A 102 5.47 -8.89 7.45
CA THR A 102 4.74 -10.02 6.85
C THR A 102 3.67 -10.49 7.82
N ILE A 103 2.40 -10.27 7.50
CA ILE A 103 1.29 -10.67 8.36
C ILE A 103 1.00 -12.17 8.18
N ARG A 104 1.20 -12.95 9.25
CA ARG A 104 0.85 -14.38 9.32
C ARG A 104 -0.37 -14.57 10.22
N ARG A 105 -1.09 -15.66 10.01
CA ARG A 105 -2.20 -16.07 10.87
C ARG A 105 -1.80 -17.37 11.55
N GLU A 106 -1.72 -17.35 12.87
CA GLU A 106 -1.47 -18.51 13.73
C GLU A 106 -2.59 -18.53 14.77
N GLY A 107 -3.45 -19.55 14.75
CA GLY A 107 -4.64 -19.59 15.61
C GLY A 107 -5.69 -18.52 15.27
N LEU A 108 -6.06 -17.74 16.30
CA LEU A 108 -6.97 -16.58 16.22
C LEU A 108 -6.19 -15.30 15.88
#